data_AF-A0A2J9E2D9-F1
#
_entry.id   AF-A0A2J9E2D9-F1
#
_cell.length_a   1.000
_cell.length_b   1.000
_cell.length_c   1.000
_cell.angle_alpha   90.00
_cell.angle_beta   90.00
_cell.angle_gamma   90.00
#
_symmetry.space_group_name_H-M   'P 1'
#
loop_
_entity.id
_entity.type
_entity.pdbx_description
1 polymer ?
#
loop_
_entity_poly.entity_id
_entity_poly.type
_entity_poly.pdbx_seq_one_letter_code
_entity_poly.pdbx_strand_id
1 'polypeptide(L)'
;MAKAATLLAFSTLTVSAANAKQVTPDCKSLNIMLMSLQNSMAVNANWKASADSETAKAGKTVSMGDLIKNSDPDFSITCPNFSANYDGKTLKMKAASYEDIIDHLYKQLNRGVDLYNYRWYTDPKSKSEFKVNKYSFDLENFTLTDGYIKLAENKKLGANQSFLPESAAISYKINGGELKPLLQKKKILAYHDAFKNAKSIDIYHKNSDLGNKGFGVERIFIDKENGVLEIYKQYDFPKQ
;
A
#
# COMPACT_ATOMS: atom_id res chain seq x y z
N MET A 1 -34.33 28.42 53.73
CA MET A 1 -33.55 28.49 52.48
C MET A 1 -32.35 27.56 52.59
N ALA A 2 -32.34 26.46 51.85
CA ALA A 2 -31.13 25.70 51.49
C ALA A 2 -31.53 24.75 50.35
N LYS A 3 -30.85 24.87 49.21
CA LYS A 3 -30.97 24.01 48.03
C LYS A 3 -30.23 22.69 48.29
N ALA A 4 -30.78 21.57 47.85
CA ALA A 4 -30.01 20.36 47.57
C ALA A 4 -30.43 19.85 46.20
N ALA A 5 -29.63 20.17 45.18
CA ALA A 5 -29.72 19.57 43.86
C ALA A 5 -28.73 18.41 43.82
N THR A 6 -29.25 17.19 43.72
CA THR A 6 -28.44 15.97 43.61
C THR A 6 -27.89 15.87 42.20
N LEU A 7 -26.58 16.06 42.06
CA LEU A 7 -25.84 15.87 40.81
C LEU A 7 -25.56 14.37 40.63
N LEU A 8 -26.16 13.73 39.63
CA LEU A 8 -25.80 12.38 39.19
C LEU A 8 -24.52 12.48 38.36
N ALA A 9 -23.39 12.07 38.95
CA ALA A 9 -22.13 11.94 38.24
C ALA A 9 -22.14 10.66 37.40
N PHE A 10 -22.24 10.81 36.07
CA PHE A 10 -21.90 9.75 35.13
C PHE A 10 -20.39 9.56 35.14
N SER A 11 -19.91 8.50 35.81
CA SER A 11 -18.54 8.05 35.67
C SER A 11 -18.37 7.40 34.29
N THR A 12 -17.86 8.16 33.33
CA THR A 12 -17.33 7.60 32.09
C THR A 12 -16.12 6.74 32.42
N LEU A 13 -16.28 5.43 32.33
CA LEU A 13 -15.17 4.48 32.30
C LEU A 13 -14.30 4.81 31.08
N THR A 14 -13.17 5.48 31.31
CA THR A 14 -12.09 5.56 30.34
C THR A 14 -11.49 4.17 30.22
N VAL A 15 -11.87 3.44 29.18
CA VAL A 15 -11.16 2.23 28.77
C VAL A 15 -9.79 2.71 28.31
N SER A 16 -8.77 2.56 29.15
CA SER A 16 -7.39 2.76 28.77
C SER A 16 -7.09 1.82 27.61
N ALA A 17 -7.02 2.35 26.40
CA ALA A 17 -6.40 1.64 25.29
C ALA A 17 -5.00 1.26 25.76
N ALA A 18 -4.69 -0.05 25.73
CA ALA A 18 -3.35 -0.54 26.00
C ALA A 18 -2.42 0.06 24.95
N ASN A 19 -1.81 1.19 25.27
CA ASN A 19 -0.82 1.85 24.42
C ASN A 19 0.31 0.84 24.20
N ALA A 20 0.43 0.33 22.98
CA ALA A 20 1.66 -0.31 22.53
C ALA A 20 2.81 0.63 22.90
N LYS A 21 3.79 0.16 23.69
CA LYS A 21 4.91 0.97 24.18
C LYS A 21 5.51 1.70 22.96
N GLN A 22 5.41 3.02 22.94
CA GLN A 22 5.74 3.83 21.77
C GLN A 22 7.26 3.81 21.57
N VAL A 23 7.75 2.88 20.75
CA VAL A 23 9.16 2.80 20.40
C VAL A 23 9.45 3.91 19.39
N THR A 24 10.23 4.91 19.79
CA THR A 24 10.66 5.99 18.90
C THR A 24 11.47 5.40 17.73
N PRO A 25 11.07 5.65 16.47
CA PRO A 25 11.78 5.12 15.32
C PRO A 25 13.12 5.83 15.10
N ASP A 26 14.15 5.07 14.73
CA ASP A 26 15.35 5.65 14.13
C ASP A 26 15.04 6.04 12.69
N CYS A 27 14.75 7.33 12.49
CA CYS A 27 14.36 7.89 11.20
C CYS A 27 15.40 7.70 10.09
N LYS A 28 16.68 7.44 10.43
CA LYS A 28 17.72 7.19 9.42
C LYS A 28 17.67 5.78 8.83
N SER A 29 17.20 4.81 9.60
CA SER A 29 17.09 3.40 9.18
C SER A 29 15.66 2.95 8.88
N LEU A 30 14.70 3.85 9.10
CA LEU A 30 13.30 3.63 8.77
C LEU A 30 13.12 3.30 7.29
N ASN A 31 12.41 2.21 7.02
CA ASN A 31 11.92 1.87 5.71
C ASN A 31 10.51 1.28 5.81
N ILE A 32 9.70 1.54 4.79
CA ILE A 32 8.37 0.96 4.62
C ILE A 32 8.45 -0.13 3.55
N MET A 33 8.13 -1.35 3.95
CA MET A 33 8.15 -2.52 3.09
C MET A 33 6.72 -2.86 2.68
N LEU A 34 6.51 -2.93 1.36
CA LEU A 34 5.30 -3.46 0.74
C LEU A 34 5.64 -4.86 0.22
N MET A 35 5.11 -5.91 0.85
CA MET A 35 5.50 -7.28 0.55
C MET A 35 4.31 -8.14 0.15
N SER A 36 4.42 -8.74 -1.03
CA SER A 36 3.42 -9.66 -1.55
C SER A 36 3.53 -11.04 -0.88
N LEU A 37 2.56 -11.36 -0.01
CA LEU A 37 2.42 -12.69 0.57
C LEU A 37 1.62 -13.62 -0.35
N GLN A 38 1.17 -14.76 0.17
CA GLN A 38 0.34 -15.70 -0.60
C GLN A 38 -1.08 -15.15 -0.86
N ASN A 39 -1.68 -14.50 0.14
CA ASN A 39 -3.10 -14.12 0.14
C ASN A 39 -3.33 -12.62 0.41
N SER A 40 -2.27 -11.83 0.59
CA SER A 40 -2.38 -10.40 0.90
C SER A 40 -1.09 -9.65 0.56
N MET A 41 -1.20 -8.34 0.43
CA MET A 41 -0.05 -7.46 0.48
C MET A 41 0.16 -7.06 1.94
N ALA A 42 1.32 -7.38 2.49
CA ALA A 42 1.74 -6.96 3.82
C ALA A 42 2.40 -5.57 3.75
N VAL A 43 2.07 -4.71 4.71
CA VAL A 43 2.70 -3.41 4.93
C VAL A 43 3.41 -3.46 6.26
N ASN A 44 4.71 -3.20 6.26
CA ASN A 44 5.53 -3.17 7.47
C ASN A 44 6.45 -1.96 7.50
N ALA A 45 6.56 -1.32 8.64
CA ALA A 45 7.62 -0.36 8.93
C ALA A 45 8.75 -1.08 9.67
N ASN A 46 9.99 -0.85 9.23
CA ASN A 46 11.18 -1.44 9.84
C ASN A 46 12.22 -0.36 10.12
N TRP A 47 12.85 -0.39 11.30
CA TRP A 47 13.97 0.49 11.65
C TRP A 47 14.90 -0.20 12.65
N LYS A 48 16.11 0.32 12.83
CA LYS A 48 17.03 -0.16 13.87
C LYS A 48 16.64 0.43 15.21
N ALA A 49 16.58 -0.40 16.25
CA ALA A 49 16.45 0.05 17.62
C ALA A 49 17.60 1.01 17.96
N SER A 50 17.25 2.16 18.55
CA SER A 50 18.23 3.10 19.09
C SER A 50 19.06 2.46 20.19
N ALA A 51 20.23 3.05 20.48
CA ALA A 51 21.11 2.59 21.56
C ALA A 51 20.40 2.57 22.92
N ASP A 52 19.47 3.51 23.12
CA ASP A 52 18.74 3.73 24.37
C ASP A 52 17.38 2.98 24.42
N SER A 53 17.13 2.05 23.48
CA SER A 53 15.87 1.32 23.46
C SER A 53 15.75 0.37 24.65
N GLU A 54 14.79 0.62 25.55
CA GLU A 54 14.49 -0.26 26.69
C GLU A 54 13.93 -1.64 26.27
N THR A 55 13.38 -1.72 25.06
CA THR A 55 12.59 -2.88 24.61
C THR A 55 13.28 -3.70 23.53
N ALA A 56 14.36 -3.21 22.93
CA ALA A 56 15.08 -3.90 21.88
C ALA A 56 16.60 -3.73 22.07
N LYS A 57 17.37 -4.81 21.88
CA LYS A 57 18.83 -4.70 21.88
C LYS A 57 19.24 -3.75 20.75
N ALA A 58 20.07 -2.76 21.08
CA ALA A 58 20.60 -1.77 20.14
C ALA A 58 21.04 -2.42 18.82
N GLY A 59 20.66 -1.80 17.69
CA GLY A 59 21.02 -2.28 16.35
C GLY A 59 20.18 -3.43 15.81
N LYS A 60 19.28 -4.05 16.60
CA LYS A 60 18.28 -4.99 16.08
C LYS A 60 17.19 -4.25 15.32
N THR A 61 16.64 -4.88 14.29
CA THR A 61 15.48 -4.37 13.57
C THR A 61 14.22 -4.50 14.42
N VAL A 62 13.55 -3.38 14.66
CA VAL A 62 12.16 -3.31 15.11
C VAL A 62 11.28 -3.32 13.87
N SER A 63 10.18 -4.05 13.94
CA SER A 63 9.20 -4.12 12.86
C SER A 63 7.79 -3.97 13.43
N MET A 64 6.95 -3.19 12.75
CA MET A 64 5.52 -3.03 13.01
C MET A 64 4.75 -3.21 11.70
N GLY A 65 3.52 -3.69 11.77
CA GLY A 65 2.72 -3.97 10.57
C GLY A 65 2.22 -5.41 10.49
N ASP A 66 1.77 -5.78 9.30
CA ASP A 66 1.02 -7.03 9.05
C ASP A 66 1.79 -8.32 9.38
N LEU A 67 3.13 -8.28 9.34
CA LEU A 67 3.96 -9.47 9.58
C LEU A 67 4.19 -9.80 11.06
N ILE A 68 3.78 -8.93 12.00
CA ILE A 68 3.97 -9.17 13.42
C ILE A 68 2.80 -9.98 13.95
N LYS A 69 3.08 -11.24 14.32
CA LYS A 69 2.07 -12.15 14.84
C LYS A 69 1.54 -11.65 16.18
N ASN A 70 0.22 -11.69 16.35
CA ASN A 70 -0.51 -11.35 17.59
C ASN A 70 -0.39 -9.88 18.03
N SER A 71 -0.05 -8.97 17.12
CA SER A 71 -0.18 -7.53 17.35
C SER A 71 -1.20 -6.90 16.41
N ASP A 72 -1.69 -5.73 16.80
CA ASP A 72 -2.38 -4.84 15.90
C ASP A 72 -1.45 -4.53 14.71
N PRO A 73 -1.89 -4.66 13.44
CA PRO A 73 -1.10 -4.26 12.28
C PRO A 73 -0.87 -2.74 12.23
N ASP A 74 -1.63 -1.96 12.98
CA ASP A 74 -1.61 -0.51 12.89
C ASP A 74 -0.29 0.10 13.39
N PHE A 75 0.16 1.15 12.72
CA PHE A 75 1.28 1.96 13.20
C PHE A 75 1.12 3.42 12.81
N SER A 76 1.70 4.30 13.62
CA SER A 76 1.82 5.72 13.37
C SER A 76 3.26 6.15 13.64
N ILE A 77 3.97 6.56 12.61
CA ILE A 77 5.39 6.94 12.65
C ILE A 77 5.54 8.39 12.24
N THR A 78 6.28 9.15 13.04
CA THR A 78 6.63 10.54 12.76
C THR A 78 8.13 10.76 12.90
N CYS A 79 8.71 11.29 11.84
CA CYS A 79 10.08 11.73 11.70
C CYS A 79 10.08 13.21 11.26
N PRO A 80 11.18 13.97 11.43
CA PRO A 80 11.19 15.41 11.14
C PRO A 80 10.69 15.79 9.73
N ASN A 81 10.98 14.96 8.72
CA ASN A 81 10.61 15.22 7.32
C ASN A 81 9.79 14.08 6.69
N PHE A 82 9.29 13.15 7.50
CA PHE A 82 8.55 11.99 7.01
C PHE A 82 7.53 11.52 8.04
N SER A 83 6.35 11.13 7.59
CA SER A 83 5.40 10.40 8.44
C SER A 83 4.76 9.27 7.66
N ALA A 84 4.41 8.20 8.36
CA ALA A 84 3.68 7.07 7.82
C ALA A 84 2.66 6.57 8.83
N ASN A 85 1.42 6.45 8.39
CA ASN A 85 0.31 5.92 9.16
C ASN A 85 -0.30 4.74 8.42
N TYR A 86 -0.59 3.67 9.14
CA TYR A 86 -1.20 2.47 8.59
C TYR A 86 -2.24 1.93 9.58
N ASP A 87 -3.44 1.63 9.07
CA ASP A 87 -4.62 1.20 9.84
C ASP A 87 -5.07 -0.25 9.51
N GLY A 88 -4.13 -1.07 9.01
CA GLY A 88 -4.44 -2.43 8.54
C GLY A 88 -5.03 -2.49 7.12
N LYS A 89 -5.51 -1.36 6.57
CA LYS A 89 -6.17 -1.29 5.25
C LYS A 89 -5.57 -0.23 4.32
N THR A 90 -5.13 0.89 4.89
CA THR A 90 -4.69 2.08 4.19
C THR A 90 -3.34 2.50 4.74
N LEU A 91 -2.32 2.53 3.88
CA LEU A 91 -1.05 3.17 4.19
C LEU A 91 -1.10 4.61 3.69
N LYS A 92 -0.77 5.57 4.53
CA LYS A 92 -0.62 6.99 4.18
C LYS A 92 0.76 7.46 4.55
N MET A 93 1.49 8.03 3.59
CA MET A 93 2.81 8.58 3.79
C MET A 93 2.85 10.04 3.35
N LYS A 94 3.65 10.84 4.07
CA LYS A 94 3.87 12.26 3.79
C LYS A 94 5.34 12.57 3.98
N ALA A 95 5.94 13.28 3.04
CA ALA A 95 7.27 13.87 3.16
C ALA A 95 7.30 15.28 2.55
N ALA A 96 8.49 15.87 2.44
CA ALA A 96 8.68 17.15 1.77
C ALA A 96 8.51 17.05 0.25
N SER A 97 8.92 15.93 -0.35
CA SER A 97 8.75 15.60 -1.77
C SER A 97 8.27 14.16 -1.95
N TYR A 98 7.78 13.83 -3.15
CA TYR A 98 7.42 12.44 -3.46
C TYR A 98 8.66 11.54 -3.53
N GLU A 99 9.77 12.09 -4.02
CA GLU A 99 11.07 11.43 -4.08
C GLU A 99 11.56 11.00 -2.68
N ASP A 100 11.34 11.83 -1.66
CA ASP A 100 11.66 11.48 -0.26
C ASP A 100 10.82 10.31 0.26
N ILE A 101 9.53 10.22 -0.14
CA ILE A 101 8.70 9.05 0.17
C ILE A 101 9.29 7.81 -0.51
N ILE A 102 9.63 7.93 -1.79
CA ILE A 102 10.23 6.85 -2.56
C ILE A 102 11.47 6.36 -1.83
N ASP A 103 12.37 7.21 -1.35
CA ASP A 103 13.57 6.78 -0.60
C ASP A 103 13.31 6.01 0.69
N HIS A 104 12.15 6.21 1.33
CA HIS A 104 11.73 5.42 2.50
C HIS A 104 11.06 4.10 2.13
N LEU A 105 10.60 3.92 0.90
CA LEU A 105 10.13 2.60 0.45
C LEU A 105 11.33 1.65 0.34
N TYR A 106 11.22 0.48 0.98
CA TYR A 106 12.22 -0.56 0.88
C TYR A 106 12.48 -0.87 -0.60
N LYS A 107 13.76 -0.84 -0.99
CA LYS A 107 14.23 -1.10 -2.36
C LYS A 107 14.12 -2.60 -2.69
N GLN A 108 12.90 -3.11 -2.77
CA GLN A 108 12.63 -4.33 -3.55
C GLN A 108 12.72 -3.95 -5.03
N LEU A 109 13.19 -4.90 -5.85
CA LEU A 109 13.27 -4.75 -7.31
C LEU A 109 11.97 -4.07 -7.82
N ASN A 110 12.11 -2.84 -8.32
CA ASN A 110 11.09 -1.97 -8.94
C ASN A 110 10.06 -1.25 -8.04
N ARG A 111 10.24 -1.19 -6.70
CA ARG A 111 9.36 -0.46 -5.75
C ARG A 111 7.85 -0.59 -6.09
N GLY A 112 7.47 -1.78 -6.53
CA GLY A 112 6.18 -2.01 -7.15
C GLY A 112 5.10 -2.29 -6.12
N VAL A 113 3.90 -1.76 -6.36
CA VAL A 113 2.69 -2.10 -5.61
C VAL A 113 1.90 -3.11 -6.40
N ASP A 114 1.63 -4.28 -5.82
CA ASP A 114 0.87 -5.32 -6.50
C ASP A 114 -0.60 -4.88 -6.62
N LEU A 115 -1.02 -4.67 -7.87
CA LEU A 115 -2.44 -4.49 -8.19
C LEU A 115 -3.14 -5.85 -8.23
N TYR A 116 -2.41 -6.92 -8.56
CA TYR A 116 -2.88 -8.29 -8.44
C TYR A 116 -1.71 -9.25 -8.27
N ASN A 117 -1.88 -10.25 -7.42
CA ASN A 117 -0.95 -11.35 -7.25
C ASN A 117 -1.73 -12.61 -6.86
N TYR A 118 -1.60 -13.64 -7.67
CA TYR A 118 -2.12 -14.98 -7.38
C TYR A 118 -1.00 -15.99 -7.59
N ARG A 119 -0.78 -16.82 -6.56
CA ARG A 119 0.29 -17.83 -6.53
C ARG A 119 -0.32 -19.18 -6.29
N TRP A 120 0.03 -20.16 -7.11
CA TRP A 120 -0.49 -21.51 -6.96
C TRP A 120 0.53 -22.54 -7.45
N TYR A 121 0.30 -23.79 -7.07
CA TYR A 121 0.98 -24.96 -7.64
C TYR A 121 0.01 -25.67 -8.58
N THR A 122 0.51 -26.31 -9.64
CA THR A 122 -0.33 -27.16 -10.51
C THR A 122 -1.06 -28.22 -9.69
N ASP A 123 -0.35 -28.87 -8.75
CA ASP A 123 -0.96 -29.70 -7.71
C ASP A 123 -0.53 -29.20 -6.31
N PRO A 124 -1.47 -28.69 -5.50
CA PRO A 124 -1.20 -28.23 -4.14
C PRO A 124 -0.63 -29.29 -3.19
N LYS A 125 -0.93 -30.59 -3.41
CA LYS A 125 -0.47 -31.67 -2.52
C LYS A 125 1.00 -32.00 -2.76
N SER A 126 1.40 -32.17 -4.02
CA SER A 126 2.80 -32.41 -4.40
C SER A 126 3.64 -31.14 -4.48
N LYS A 127 3.01 -29.95 -4.44
CA LYS A 127 3.65 -28.65 -4.67
C LYS A 127 4.45 -28.61 -5.98
N SER A 128 3.93 -29.30 -7.01
CA SER A 128 4.55 -29.34 -8.33
C SER A 128 4.22 -28.07 -9.13
N GLU A 129 5.21 -27.58 -9.90
CA GLU A 129 5.10 -26.43 -10.80
C GLU A 129 4.48 -25.18 -10.17
N PHE A 130 5.31 -24.39 -9.48
CA PHE A 130 4.89 -23.10 -8.95
C PHE A 130 4.57 -22.11 -10.09
N LYS A 131 3.40 -21.47 -10.00
CA LYS A 131 2.89 -20.51 -10.97
C LYS A 131 2.50 -19.21 -10.26
N VAL A 132 2.76 -18.10 -10.93
CA VAL A 132 2.42 -16.75 -10.45
C VAL A 132 1.75 -15.99 -11.57
N ASN A 133 0.62 -15.37 -11.26
CA ASN A 133 -0.02 -14.35 -12.06
C ASN A 133 0.06 -13.05 -11.27
N LYS A 134 0.83 -12.08 -11.77
CA LYS A 134 1.11 -10.84 -11.05
C LYS A 134 1.20 -9.66 -12.01
N TYR A 135 0.55 -8.56 -11.66
CA TYR A 135 0.86 -7.27 -12.24
C TYR A 135 0.90 -6.19 -11.16
N SER A 136 1.77 -5.21 -11.37
CA SER A 136 2.12 -4.22 -10.36
C SER A 136 2.20 -2.83 -10.98
N PHE A 137 2.08 -1.82 -10.15
CA PHE A 137 2.38 -0.45 -10.51
C PHE A 137 3.71 -0.05 -9.90
N ASP A 138 4.68 0.31 -10.74
CA ASP A 138 5.97 0.86 -10.33
C ASP A 138 5.77 2.32 -9.88
N LEU A 139 5.95 2.58 -8.59
CA LEU A 139 5.77 3.90 -7.98
C LEU A 139 6.86 4.90 -8.37
N GLU A 140 8.02 4.44 -8.81
CA GLU A 140 9.16 5.29 -9.18
C GLU A 140 9.07 5.70 -10.66
N ASN A 141 8.82 4.75 -11.54
CA ASN A 141 8.75 4.99 -12.98
C ASN A 141 7.34 5.32 -13.49
N PHE A 142 6.34 5.17 -12.63
CA PHE A 142 4.91 5.34 -12.95
C PHE A 142 4.45 4.44 -14.09
N THR A 143 4.81 3.16 -14.05
CA THR A 143 4.50 2.19 -15.12
C THR A 143 3.82 0.94 -14.62
N LEU A 144 2.94 0.38 -15.44
CA LEU A 144 2.35 -0.94 -15.22
C LEU A 144 3.35 -2.04 -15.64
N THR A 145 3.55 -3.03 -14.78
CA THR A 145 4.44 -4.16 -15.02
C THR A 145 3.72 -5.50 -14.85
N ASP A 146 4.14 -6.51 -15.62
CA ASP A 146 3.84 -7.93 -15.38
C ASP A 146 5.11 -8.58 -14.82
N GLY A 147 5.11 -8.85 -13.51
CA GLY A 147 6.34 -9.04 -12.75
C GLY A 147 7.29 -7.84 -12.90
N TYR A 148 8.45 -8.07 -13.54
CA TYR A 148 9.48 -7.04 -13.79
C TYR A 148 9.44 -6.47 -15.21
N ILE A 149 8.53 -6.94 -16.05
CA ILE A 149 8.45 -6.55 -17.46
C ILE A 149 7.49 -5.37 -17.59
N LYS A 150 7.98 -4.23 -18.07
CA LYS A 150 7.14 -3.08 -18.41
C LYS A 150 6.15 -3.47 -19.50
N LEU A 151 4.88 -3.20 -19.27
CA LEU A 151 3.85 -3.42 -20.27
C LEU A 151 3.74 -2.23 -21.22
N ALA A 152 3.73 -2.50 -22.52
CA ALA A 152 3.70 -1.46 -23.56
C ALA A 152 2.31 -0.80 -23.68
N GLU A 153 2.31 0.52 -23.81
CA GLU A 153 1.11 1.32 -24.07
C GLU A 153 0.58 1.11 -25.49
N ASN A 154 -0.71 1.41 -25.68
CA ASN A 154 -1.46 1.24 -26.93
C ASN A 154 -1.46 -0.19 -27.49
N LYS A 155 -1.11 -1.18 -26.65
CA LYS A 155 -1.04 -2.59 -27.03
C LYS A 155 -2.14 -3.38 -26.34
N LYS A 156 -2.76 -4.28 -27.11
CA LYS A 156 -3.60 -5.35 -26.54
C LYS A 156 -2.68 -6.49 -26.12
N LEU A 157 -2.76 -6.89 -24.86
CA LEU A 157 -2.03 -8.03 -24.34
C LEU A 157 -2.59 -9.31 -24.96
N GLY A 158 -1.72 -10.15 -25.53
CA GLY A 158 -2.11 -11.43 -26.07
C GLY A 158 -2.62 -12.38 -24.97
N ALA A 159 -3.45 -13.35 -25.35
CA ALA A 159 -4.00 -14.34 -24.40
C ALA A 159 -2.91 -15.12 -23.63
N ASN A 160 -1.75 -15.33 -24.26
CA ASN A 160 -0.61 -16.04 -23.69
C ASN A 160 0.46 -15.11 -23.09
N GLN A 161 0.33 -13.80 -23.28
CA GLN A 161 1.35 -12.82 -22.87
C GLN A 161 1.04 -12.15 -21.54
N SER A 162 -0.20 -12.22 -21.08
CA SER A 162 -0.54 -11.74 -19.76
C SER A 162 -1.70 -12.52 -19.18
N PHE A 163 -1.52 -12.91 -17.93
CA PHE A 163 -2.56 -13.55 -17.12
C PHE A 163 -3.59 -12.53 -16.57
N LEU A 164 -3.50 -11.25 -16.97
CA LEU A 164 -4.50 -10.23 -16.72
C LEU A 164 -5.89 -10.69 -17.22
N PRO A 165 -6.91 -10.86 -16.37
CA PRO A 165 -8.24 -11.24 -16.85
C PRO A 165 -8.89 -10.08 -17.63
N GLU A 166 -9.84 -10.36 -18.51
CA GLU A 166 -10.56 -9.31 -19.24
C GLU A 166 -11.42 -8.42 -18.33
N SER A 167 -11.79 -8.93 -17.15
CA SER A 167 -12.52 -8.23 -16.11
C SER A 167 -11.66 -7.23 -15.32
N ALA A 168 -10.32 -7.33 -15.40
CA ALA A 168 -9.43 -6.36 -14.77
C ALA A 168 -9.56 -5.01 -15.45
N ALA A 169 -9.76 -3.97 -14.64
CA ALA A 169 -9.81 -2.59 -15.09
C ALA A 169 -8.95 -1.71 -14.18
N ILE A 170 -8.14 -0.87 -14.81
CA ILE A 170 -7.39 0.19 -14.13
C ILE A 170 -7.82 1.50 -14.76
N SER A 171 -8.17 2.47 -13.94
CA SER A 171 -8.50 3.83 -14.38
C SER A 171 -7.78 4.83 -13.50
N TYR A 172 -7.64 6.06 -13.97
CA TYR A 172 -6.92 7.08 -13.25
C TYR A 172 -7.54 8.47 -13.42
N LYS A 173 -7.23 9.36 -12.48
CA LYS A 173 -7.46 10.81 -12.60
C LYS A 173 -6.12 11.53 -12.50
N ILE A 174 -6.00 12.62 -13.24
CA ILE A 174 -4.87 13.55 -13.14
C ILE A 174 -5.38 14.85 -12.57
N ASN A 175 -4.72 15.34 -11.52
CA ASN A 175 -5.04 16.62 -10.88
C ASN A 175 -6.54 16.75 -10.51
N GLY A 176 -7.17 15.65 -10.06
CA GLY A 176 -8.59 15.60 -9.71
C GLY A 176 -9.58 15.65 -10.90
N GLY A 177 -9.09 15.61 -12.14
CA GLY A 177 -9.90 15.70 -13.36
C GLY A 177 -10.72 14.45 -13.68
N GLU A 178 -11.04 14.28 -14.96
CA GLU A 178 -11.85 13.17 -15.45
C GLU A 178 -11.19 11.80 -15.23
N LEU A 179 -12.04 10.79 -14.98
CA LEU A 179 -11.62 9.41 -14.87
C LEU A 179 -11.31 8.84 -16.26
N LYS A 180 -10.04 8.52 -16.50
CA LYS A 180 -9.54 7.98 -17.76
C LYS A 180 -9.17 6.50 -17.61
N PRO A 181 -9.47 5.64 -18.58
CA PRO A 181 -9.02 4.25 -18.55
C PRO A 181 -7.50 4.15 -18.79
N LEU A 182 -6.82 3.32 -18.00
CA LEU A 182 -5.42 2.88 -18.22
C LEU A 182 -5.40 1.49 -18.83
N LEU A 183 -6.16 0.57 -18.24
CA LEU A 183 -6.31 -0.81 -18.68
C LEU A 183 -7.79 -1.16 -18.73
N GLN A 184 -8.24 -1.67 -19.88
CA GLN A 184 -9.59 -2.25 -20.02
C GLN A 184 -9.56 -3.34 -21.08
N LYS A 185 -10.22 -4.49 -20.83
CA LYS A 185 -10.31 -5.62 -21.79
C LYS A 185 -8.93 -6.02 -22.35
N LYS A 186 -7.93 -6.14 -21.46
CA LYS A 186 -6.52 -6.45 -21.81
C LYS A 186 -5.83 -5.43 -22.71
N LYS A 187 -6.39 -4.24 -22.94
CA LYS A 187 -5.75 -3.16 -23.70
C LYS A 187 -5.20 -2.12 -22.75
N ILE A 188 -3.90 -1.85 -22.86
CA ILE A 188 -3.24 -0.74 -22.17
C ILE A 188 -3.34 0.48 -23.07
N LEU A 189 -3.88 1.56 -22.55
CA LEU A 189 -4.02 2.84 -23.24
C LEU A 189 -2.82 3.74 -22.94
N ALA A 190 -2.67 4.85 -23.65
CA ALA A 190 -1.62 5.82 -23.34
C ALA A 190 -1.93 6.55 -22.01
N TYR A 191 -0.95 6.61 -21.11
CA TYR A 191 -1.06 7.28 -19.81
C TYR A 191 0.26 7.85 -19.29
N HIS A 192 1.42 7.35 -19.73
CA HIS A 192 2.70 7.67 -19.11
C HIS A 192 3.06 9.14 -19.21
N ASP A 193 2.82 9.75 -20.38
CA ASP A 193 3.03 11.19 -20.60
C ASP A 193 2.15 12.05 -19.67
N ALA A 194 0.91 11.61 -19.41
CA ALA A 194 0.01 12.30 -18.49
C ALA A 194 0.54 12.23 -17.05
N PHE A 195 1.16 11.11 -16.67
CA PHE A 195 1.72 10.91 -15.33
C PHE A 195 2.99 11.72 -15.11
N LYS A 196 3.84 11.85 -16.13
CA LYS A 196 5.12 12.56 -16.03
C LYS A 196 4.99 13.98 -15.50
N ASN A 197 4.00 14.73 -15.98
CA ASN A 197 3.79 16.15 -15.64
C ASN A 197 2.64 16.38 -14.65
N ALA A 198 2.03 15.33 -14.11
CA ALA A 198 0.92 15.45 -13.17
C ALA A 198 1.39 16.00 -11.82
N LYS A 199 0.60 16.89 -11.21
CA LYS A 199 0.75 17.29 -9.80
C LYS A 199 0.24 16.18 -8.89
N SER A 200 -0.90 15.59 -9.23
CA SER A 200 -1.43 14.41 -8.54
C SER A 200 -1.98 13.38 -9.51
N ILE A 201 -1.88 12.12 -9.09
CA ILE A 201 -2.33 10.92 -9.81
C ILE A 201 -3.17 10.11 -8.83
N ASP A 202 -4.40 9.80 -9.22
CA ASP A 202 -5.26 8.88 -8.45
C ASP A 202 -5.56 7.67 -9.34
N ILE A 203 -5.11 6.49 -8.94
CA ILE A 203 -5.22 5.24 -9.70
C ILE A 203 -6.20 4.34 -8.97
N TYR A 204 -7.21 3.87 -9.69
CA TYR A 204 -8.22 2.95 -9.22
C TYR A 204 -8.10 1.61 -9.95
N HIS A 205 -8.20 0.53 -9.21
CA HIS A 205 -8.09 -0.82 -9.72
C HIS A 205 -9.28 -1.66 -9.26
N LYS A 206 -9.87 -2.41 -10.19
CA LYS A 206 -10.83 -3.46 -9.87
C LYS A 206 -10.54 -4.69 -10.70
N ASN A 207 -10.72 -5.85 -10.08
CA ASN A 207 -10.67 -7.14 -10.73
C ASN A 207 -11.62 -8.07 -9.98
N SER A 208 -12.52 -8.73 -10.71
CA SER A 208 -13.54 -9.63 -10.15
C SER A 208 -12.95 -10.83 -9.38
N ASP A 209 -11.70 -11.15 -9.66
CA ASP A 209 -11.01 -12.28 -9.05
C ASP A 209 -10.36 -11.90 -7.72
N LEU A 210 -10.27 -10.62 -7.36
CA LEU A 210 -9.76 -10.20 -6.05
C LEU A 210 -10.56 -10.84 -4.92
N GLY A 211 -9.87 -11.41 -3.93
CA GLY A 211 -10.48 -12.07 -2.77
C GLY A 211 -10.89 -13.53 -3.01
N ASN A 212 -11.19 -13.92 -4.27
CA ASN A 212 -11.45 -15.31 -4.63
C ASN A 212 -10.18 -16.03 -5.12
N LYS A 213 -9.38 -15.33 -5.94
CA LYS A 213 -8.13 -15.79 -6.52
C LYS A 213 -7.14 -14.63 -6.50
N GLY A 214 -6.29 -14.61 -5.47
CA GLY A 214 -5.26 -13.58 -5.31
C GLY A 214 -5.74 -12.33 -4.59
N PHE A 215 -4.84 -11.36 -4.54
CA PHE A 215 -5.00 -10.09 -3.82
C PHE A 215 -4.32 -8.95 -4.57
N GLY A 216 -4.63 -7.72 -4.20
CA GLY A 216 -3.91 -6.55 -4.65
C GLY A 216 -4.54 -5.29 -4.08
N VAL A 217 -3.94 -4.14 -4.37
CA VAL A 217 -4.50 -2.84 -3.95
C VAL A 217 -5.59 -2.39 -4.91
N GLU A 218 -6.55 -1.63 -4.37
CA GLU A 218 -7.71 -1.12 -5.11
C GLU A 218 -7.58 0.36 -5.43
N ARG A 219 -6.77 1.12 -4.68
CA ARG A 219 -6.45 2.52 -5.01
C ARG A 219 -5.02 2.90 -4.62
N ILE A 220 -4.39 3.71 -5.46
CA ILE A 220 -3.11 4.38 -5.18
C ILE A 220 -3.31 5.86 -5.47
N PHE A 221 -3.11 6.72 -4.46
CA PHE A 221 -3.14 8.17 -4.63
C PHE A 221 -1.75 8.75 -4.41
N ILE A 222 -1.31 9.58 -5.34
CA ILE A 222 0.01 10.23 -5.36
C ILE A 222 -0.23 11.73 -5.52
N ASP A 223 0.25 12.52 -4.57
CA ASP A 223 0.36 13.97 -4.71
C ASP A 223 1.85 14.32 -4.74
N LYS A 224 2.37 14.60 -5.93
CA LYS A 224 3.78 14.93 -6.15
C LYS A 224 4.12 16.31 -5.62
N GLU A 225 3.20 17.26 -5.79
CA GLU A 225 3.38 18.65 -5.36
C GLU A 225 3.47 18.75 -3.84
N ASN A 226 2.70 17.91 -3.13
CA ASN A 226 2.68 17.91 -1.68
C ASN A 226 3.44 16.72 -1.06
N GLY A 227 4.11 15.87 -1.83
CA GLY A 227 4.82 14.70 -1.29
C GLY A 227 3.90 13.78 -0.46
N VAL A 228 2.79 13.32 -1.03
CA VAL A 228 1.85 12.37 -0.40
C VAL A 228 1.74 11.10 -1.23
N LEU A 229 1.70 9.95 -0.54
CA LEU A 229 1.36 8.66 -1.13
C LEU A 229 0.37 7.94 -0.21
N GLU A 230 -0.77 7.56 -0.77
CA GLU A 230 -1.76 6.72 -0.09
C GLU A 230 -1.98 5.44 -0.88
N ILE A 231 -1.98 4.29 -0.20
CA ILE A 231 -2.20 2.97 -0.78
C ILE A 231 -3.34 2.31 -0.04
N TYR A 232 -4.39 1.96 -0.76
CA TYR A 232 -5.62 1.39 -0.23
C TYR A 232 -5.74 -0.06 -0.68
N LYS A 233 -5.77 -0.98 0.29
CA LYS A 233 -6.08 -2.39 0.04
C LYS A 233 -7.55 -2.60 -0.37
N GLN A 234 -8.42 -1.69 0.06
CA GLN A 234 -9.85 -1.70 -0.22
C GLN A 234 -10.32 -0.28 -0.56
N TYR A 235 -10.98 -0.11 -1.70
CA TYR A 235 -11.53 1.16 -2.15
C TYR A 235 -12.59 0.96 -3.24
N ASP A 236 -13.72 1.65 -3.13
CA ASP A 236 -14.77 1.56 -4.14
C ASP A 236 -14.31 2.11 -5.49
N PHE A 237 -14.42 1.29 -6.52
CA PHE A 237 -14.11 1.74 -7.88
C PHE A 237 -15.08 2.83 -8.31
N PRO A 238 -14.60 4.01 -8.77
CA PRO A 238 -15.50 5.12 -9.14
C PRO A 238 -16.48 4.74 -10.24
N LYS A 239 -17.71 5.23 -10.13
CA LYS A 239 -18.69 5.14 -11.22
C LYS A 239 -18.21 6.01 -12.39
N GLN A 240 -18.40 5.51 -13.62
CA GLN A 240 -18.21 6.27 -14.84
C GLN A 240 -19.39 7.21 -15.09
#